data_AF-A0A1U6IZW8-F1
#
_entry.id   AF-A0A1U6IZW8-F1
#
_cell.length_a   1.000
_cell.length_b   1.000
_cell.length_c   1.000
_cell.angle_alpha   90.00
_cell.angle_beta   90.00
_cell.angle_gamma   90.00
#
_symmetry.space_group_name_H-M   'P 1'
#
loop_
_entity.id
_entity.type
_entity.pdbx_description
1 polymer ?
#
loop_
_entity_poly.entity_id
_entity_poly.type
_entity_poly.pdbx_seq_one_letter_code
_entity_poly.pdbx_strand_id
1 'polypeptide(L)'
;MLKYDTTTVSYCYLRRKIVILYYEVVYISTQIQAEGKIMVMRLKKIKIYNYRSFCEAKIIEFNELTTFIGNNSSGKTTALSALQKLFGATAGERALVRSDFHLNKDENPEDIQEKNLYIEAVFED
;
A
#
# COMPACT_ATOMS: atom_id res chain seq x y z
N MET A 1 13.06 33.55 -0.60
CA MET A 1 11.72 33.04 -0.97
C MET A 1 11.94 31.74 -1.72
N LEU A 2 11.81 30.60 -1.03
CA LEU A 2 12.24 29.29 -1.56
C LEU A 2 11.26 28.84 -2.65
N LYS A 3 11.76 28.73 -3.88
CA LYS A 3 11.11 28.03 -4.99
C LYS A 3 11.49 26.56 -4.85
N TYR A 4 10.53 25.67 -4.64
CA TYR A 4 10.77 24.22 -4.68
C TYR A 4 10.55 23.71 -6.11
N ASP A 5 11.56 22.99 -6.56
CA ASP A 5 11.83 22.47 -7.89
C ASP A 5 10.90 21.28 -8.22
N THR A 6 10.54 21.15 -9.49
CA THR A 6 9.61 20.14 -10.01
C THR A 6 10.30 18.79 -10.17
N THR A 7 10.01 17.84 -9.28
CA THR A 7 10.60 16.49 -9.32
C THR A 7 10.07 15.68 -10.51
N THR A 8 11.00 15.14 -11.30
CA THR A 8 10.74 14.27 -12.45
C THR A 8 10.34 12.86 -11.99
N VAL A 9 9.22 12.33 -12.51
CA VAL A 9 8.81 10.93 -12.30
C VAL A 9 9.40 10.07 -13.41
N SER A 10 10.26 9.10 -13.05
CA SER A 10 10.75 8.08 -14.00
C SER A 10 9.98 6.78 -13.81
N TYR A 11 9.28 6.34 -14.86
CA TYR A 11 8.62 5.05 -14.90
C TYR A 11 9.57 4.02 -15.52
N CYS A 12 9.92 2.96 -14.79
CA CYS A 12 10.62 1.81 -15.36
C CYS A 12 9.69 0.61 -15.38
N TYR A 13 9.24 0.23 -16.59
CA TYR A 13 8.54 -1.02 -16.81
C TYR A 13 9.55 -2.17 -16.80
N LEU A 14 9.62 -2.91 -15.69
CA LEU A 14 10.34 -4.18 -15.65
C LEU A 14 9.34 -5.33 -15.40
N ARG A 15 9.14 -6.17 -16.43
CA ARG A 15 8.44 -7.46 -16.33
C ARG A 15 7.07 -7.42 -15.63
N ARG A 16 6.18 -6.51 -16.05
CA ARG A 16 4.78 -6.41 -15.57
C ARG A 16 4.64 -6.14 -14.07
N LYS A 17 5.61 -5.49 -13.44
CA LYS A 17 5.52 -5.01 -12.05
C LYS A 17 5.72 -3.50 -12.03
N ILE A 18 4.79 -2.77 -11.42
CA ILE A 18 5.00 -1.37 -11.09
C ILE A 18 5.77 -1.35 -9.77
N VAL A 19 6.98 -0.81 -9.79
CA VAL A 19 7.79 -0.58 -8.59
C VAL A 19 7.69 0.91 -8.26
N ILE A 20 6.99 1.24 -7.17
CA ILE A 20 6.88 2.61 -6.66
C ILE A 20 7.98 2.79 -5.62
N LEU A 21 9.04 3.51 -5.98
CA LEU A 21 10.03 4.01 -5.02
C LEU A 21 9.67 5.47 -4.73
N TYR A 22 9.28 5.78 -3.50
CA TYR A 22 8.87 7.14 -3.13
C TYR A 22 10.06 8.03 -2.78
N TYR A 23 10.06 9.23 -3.38
CA TYR A 23 10.19 10.50 -2.66
C TYR A 23 8.99 11.37 -3.08
N GLU A 24 7.98 11.41 -2.21
CA GLU A 24 6.72 12.19 -2.19
C GLU A 24 5.64 12.06 -3.31
N VAL A 25 4.43 11.70 -2.85
CA VAL A 25 3.05 11.86 -3.39
C VAL A 25 2.70 11.31 -4.79
N VAL A 26 1.72 10.38 -4.85
CA VAL A 26 0.95 10.07 -6.07
C VAL A 26 -0.54 9.95 -5.71
N TYR A 27 -1.40 10.69 -6.41
CA TYR A 27 -2.86 10.45 -6.48
C TYR A 27 -3.12 9.47 -7.63
N ILE A 28 -3.86 8.38 -7.38
CA ILE A 28 -4.24 7.43 -8.42
C ILE A 28 -5.77 7.31 -8.50
N SER A 29 -6.35 7.95 -9.51
CA SER A 29 -7.50 7.42 -10.24
C SER A 29 -6.97 6.97 -11.60
N THR A 30 -6.58 5.71 -11.75
CA THR A 30 -5.88 5.24 -12.96
C THR A 30 -6.85 5.09 -14.13
N GLN A 31 -6.94 6.13 -14.97
CA GLN A 31 -7.08 5.99 -16.41
C GLN A 31 -5.65 6.05 -16.97
N ILE A 32 -5.05 4.92 -17.31
CA ILE A 32 -3.71 4.90 -17.92
C ILE A 32 -3.91 4.91 -19.43
N GLN A 33 -3.45 5.99 -20.07
CA GLN A 33 -3.49 6.14 -21.51
C GLN A 33 -2.15 5.70 -22.09
N ALA A 34 -2.10 4.46 -22.57
CA ALA A 34 -0.99 3.95 -23.38
C ALA A 34 -1.50 3.78 -24.82
N GLU A 35 -0.79 4.36 -25.79
CA GLU A 35 -1.12 4.20 -27.23
C GLU A 35 -2.56 4.63 -27.62
N GLY A 36 -3.13 5.62 -26.92
CA GLY A 36 -4.52 6.06 -27.16
C GLY A 36 -5.59 5.07 -26.70
N LYS A 37 -5.19 3.98 -26.03
CA LYS A 37 -6.08 2.97 -25.47
C LYS A 37 -6.24 3.21 -23.97
N ILE A 38 -7.48 3.23 -23.49
CA ILE A 38 -7.77 3.23 -22.06
C ILE A 38 -7.50 1.81 -21.55
N MET A 39 -6.49 1.65 -20.70
CA MET A 39 -6.26 0.42 -19.96
C MET A 39 -6.97 0.52 -18.62
N VAL A 40 -7.98 -0.32 -18.42
CA VAL A 40 -8.65 -0.46 -17.13
C VAL A 40 -7.89 -1.51 -16.33
N MET A 41 -7.16 -1.06 -15.31
CA MET A 41 -6.47 -1.95 -14.40
C MET A 41 -7.32 -2.18 -13.14
N ARG A 42 -7.48 -3.45 -12.74
CA ARG A 42 -8.13 -3.84 -11.48
C ARG A 42 -7.10 -4.32 -10.47
N LEU A 43 -7.38 -4.09 -9.18
CA LEU A 43 -6.58 -4.65 -8.10
C LEU A 43 -6.75 -6.18 -8.10
N LYS A 44 -5.65 -6.93 -8.26
CA LYS A 44 -5.63 -8.39 -8.24
C LYS A 44 -5.37 -8.94 -6.84
N LYS A 45 -4.39 -8.36 -6.16
CA LYS A 45 -4.02 -8.76 -4.80
C LYS A 45 -3.23 -7.69 -4.08
N ILE A 46 -3.29 -7.74 -2.75
CA ILE A 46 -2.32 -7.08 -1.88
C ILE A 46 -1.51 -8.09 -1.10
N LYS A 47 -0.25 -7.77 -0.84
CA LYS A 47 0.60 -8.49 0.12
C LYS A 47 0.91 -7.56 1.28
N ILE A 48 0.66 -8.02 2.49
CA ILE A 48 0.84 -7.23 3.71
C ILE A 48 1.79 -8.01 4.61
N TYR A 49 2.79 -7.33 5.18
CA TYR A 49 3.69 -7.91 6.17
C TYR A 49 3.96 -6.92 7.29
N ASN A 50 3.93 -7.42 8.52
CA ASN A 50 4.26 -6.66 9.73
C ASN A 50 3.45 -5.35 9.90
N TYR A 51 2.18 -5.34 9.44
CA TYR A 51 1.27 -4.19 9.50
C TYR A 51 0.10 -4.46 10.44
N ARG A 52 0.06 -3.74 11.57
CA ARG A 52 -0.93 -3.82 12.66
C ARG A 52 -1.26 -5.25 13.09
N SER A 53 -2.36 -5.84 12.64
CA SER A 53 -2.77 -7.20 13.03
C SER A 53 -2.14 -8.30 12.16
N PHE A 54 -1.47 -7.95 11.06
CA PHE A 54 -0.74 -8.89 10.22
C PHE A 54 0.73 -8.96 10.65
N CYS A 55 1.08 -9.99 11.43
CA CYS A 55 2.47 -10.28 11.81
C CYS A 55 3.26 -10.86 10.63
N GLU A 56 2.76 -11.96 10.06
CA GLU A 56 3.35 -12.65 8.93
C GLU A 56 2.86 -12.11 7.59
N ALA A 57 3.58 -12.47 6.53
CA ALA A 57 3.22 -12.10 5.17
C ALA A 57 1.87 -12.72 4.78
N LYS A 58 0.87 -11.88 4.53
CA LYS A 58 -0.46 -12.28 4.09
C LYS A 58 -0.74 -11.77 2.70
N ILE A 59 -1.26 -12.65 1.84
CA ILE A 59 -1.78 -12.30 0.53
C ILE A 59 -3.31 -12.27 0.62
N ILE A 60 -3.90 -11.18 0.14
CA ILE A 60 -5.36 -11.03 -0.01
C ILE A 60 -5.62 -10.81 -1.49
N GLU A 61 -6.36 -11.72 -2.10
CA GLU A 61 -6.76 -11.66 -3.51
C GLU A 61 -8.08 -10.90 -3.63
N PHE A 62 -8.22 -10.18 -4.74
CA PHE A 62 -9.39 -9.38 -5.07
C PHE A 62 -9.99 -9.87 -6.39
N ASN A 63 -11.30 -9.76 -6.47
CA ASN A 63 -12.12 -10.04 -7.64
C ASN A 63 -13.08 -8.86 -7.87
N GLU A 64 -14.09 -9.02 -8.72
CA GLU A 64 -15.07 -7.95 -9.02
C GLU A 64 -15.79 -7.42 -7.77
N LEU A 65 -16.05 -8.30 -6.79
CA LEU A 65 -16.67 -7.94 -5.51
C LEU A 65 -16.04 -8.73 -4.37
N THR A 66 -15.11 -8.09 -3.67
CA THR A 66 -14.43 -8.69 -2.52
C THR A 66 -15.07 -8.24 -1.22
N THR A 67 -15.51 -9.20 -0.40
CA THR A 67 -16.14 -8.93 0.91
C THR A 67 -15.26 -9.48 2.03
N PHE A 68 -14.97 -8.66 3.03
CA PHE A 68 -14.22 -9.07 4.22
C PHE A 68 -15.17 -9.57 5.32
N ILE A 69 -15.09 -10.86 5.66
CA ILE A 69 -15.93 -11.51 6.68
C ILE A 69 -15.05 -12.09 7.79
N GLY A 70 -15.54 -12.09 9.03
CA GLY A 70 -14.87 -12.67 10.19
C GLY A 70 -15.21 -11.93 11.49
N ASN A 71 -14.75 -12.46 12.61
CA ASN A 71 -15.00 -11.89 13.94
C ASN A 71 -14.36 -10.50 14.10
N ASN A 72 -14.78 -9.75 15.12
CA ASN A 72 -14.06 -8.54 15.51
C ASN A 72 -12.57 -8.87 15.75
N SER A 73 -11.70 -7.92 15.40
CA SER A 73 -10.25 -8.07 15.49
C SER A 73 -9.61 -9.11 14.55
N SER A 74 -10.36 -9.68 13.60
CA SER A 74 -9.80 -10.62 12.59
C SER A 74 -8.96 -9.97 11.48
N GLY A 75 -8.63 -8.67 11.60
CA GLY A 75 -7.80 -7.94 10.63
C GLY A 75 -8.53 -7.31 9.44
N LYS A 76 -9.87 -7.33 9.40
CA LYS A 76 -10.66 -6.72 8.29
C LYS A 76 -10.37 -5.23 8.12
N THR A 77 -10.52 -4.46 9.19
CA THR A 77 -10.22 -3.02 9.20
C THR A 77 -8.75 -2.75 8.91
N THR A 78 -7.86 -3.65 9.32
CA THR A 78 -6.44 -3.56 8.98
C THR A 78 -6.21 -3.71 7.48
N ALA A 79 -6.87 -4.66 6.80
CA ALA A 79 -6.75 -4.82 5.35
C ALA A 79 -7.23 -3.58 4.59
N LEU A 80 -8.39 -3.02 4.97
CA LEU A 80 -8.89 -1.77 4.39
C LEU A 80 -7.97 -0.59 4.66
N SER A 81 -7.42 -0.50 5.87
CA SER A 81 -6.47 0.56 6.21
C SER A 81 -5.16 0.41 5.44
N ALA A 82 -4.71 -0.80 5.13
CA ALA A 82 -3.53 -1.02 4.28
C ALA A 82 -3.77 -0.49 2.86
N LEU A 83 -4.97 -0.69 2.31
CA LEU A 83 -5.37 -0.05 1.04
C LEU A 83 -5.38 1.47 1.16
N GLN A 84 -5.86 2.03 2.27
CA GLN A 84 -5.81 3.47 2.52
C GLN A 84 -4.36 4.01 2.61
N LYS A 85 -3.40 3.23 3.12
CA LYS A 85 -1.98 3.62 3.10
C LYS A 85 -1.43 3.74 1.68
N LEU A 86 -1.90 2.91 0.76
CA LEU A 86 -1.49 2.96 -0.65
C LEU A 86 -2.24 4.03 -1.45
N PHE A 87 -3.55 4.15 -1.24
CA PHE A 87 -4.46 4.86 -2.14
C PHE A 87 -5.28 5.97 -1.46
N GLY A 88 -4.98 6.29 -0.19
CA GLY A 88 -5.64 7.38 0.54
C GLY A 88 -5.53 8.69 -0.22
N ALA A 89 -6.53 9.55 -0.11
CA ALA A 89 -6.57 10.81 -0.84
C ALA A 89 -5.53 11.79 -0.28
N THR A 90 -5.38 11.82 1.04
CA THR A 90 -4.48 12.77 1.72
C THR A 90 -3.12 12.15 2.03
N ALA A 91 -2.10 13.01 2.21
CA ALA A 91 -0.79 12.55 2.65
C ALA A 91 -0.84 11.89 4.04
N GLY A 92 -1.67 12.40 4.95
CA GLY A 92 -1.85 11.82 6.28
C GLY A 92 -2.44 10.41 6.26
N GLU A 93 -3.37 10.14 5.34
CA GLU A 93 -3.90 8.79 5.15
C GLU A 93 -2.83 7.80 4.66
N ARG A 94 -1.91 8.26 3.79
CA ARG A 94 -0.83 7.45 3.21
C ARG A 94 0.40 7.31 4.12
N ALA A 95 0.62 8.25 5.04
CA ALA A 95 1.78 8.26 5.92
C ALA A 95 1.79 7.08 6.90
N LEU A 96 2.89 6.35 6.99
CA LEU A 96 3.07 5.30 8.02
C LEU A 96 3.42 5.95 9.37
N VAL A 97 2.83 5.43 10.44
CA VAL A 97 3.15 5.83 11.82
C VAL A 97 3.66 4.62 12.63
N ARG A 98 4.32 4.86 13.77
CA ARG A 98 4.84 3.78 14.63
C ARG A 98 3.78 2.71 14.97
N SER A 99 2.54 3.11 15.22
CA SER A 99 1.43 2.18 15.53
C SER A 99 0.93 1.38 14.34
N ASP A 100 1.40 1.65 13.12
CA ASP A 100 1.10 0.82 11.95
C ASP A 100 1.94 -0.46 11.92
N PHE A 101 3.06 -0.52 12.64
CA PHE A 101 3.90 -1.71 12.72
C PHE A 101 3.28 -2.73 13.69
N HIS A 102 3.28 -4.00 13.30
CA HIS A 102 2.90 -5.06 14.24
C HIS A 102 3.93 -5.11 15.38
N LEU A 103 3.43 -5.32 16.60
CA LEU A 103 4.25 -5.52 17.80
C LEU A 103 3.98 -6.93 18.31
N ASN A 104 5.04 -7.73 18.42
CA ASN A 104 4.95 -9.05 19.03
C ASN A 104 4.70 -8.89 20.53
N LYS A 105 4.07 -9.90 21.17
CA LYS A 105 3.68 -9.83 22.59
C LYS A 105 4.84 -9.56 23.54
N ASP A 106 6.04 -10.02 23.16
CA ASP A 106 7.24 -9.95 23.99
C ASP A 106 8.17 -8.78 23.58
N GLU A 107 7.75 -7.95 22.62
CA GLU A 107 8.51 -6.78 22.18
C GLU A 107 8.12 -5.53 22.98
N ASN A 108 9.10 -4.87 23.59
CA ASN A 108 8.94 -3.54 24.14
C ASN A 108 9.14 -2.49 23.03
N PRO A 109 8.15 -1.63 22.72
CA PRO A 109 8.25 -0.63 21.67
C PRO A 109 9.43 0.34 21.82
N GLU A 110 9.90 0.57 23.04
CA GLU A 110 11.02 1.48 23.33
C GLU A 110 12.37 0.90 22.90
N ASP A 111 12.50 -0.42 22.86
CA ASP A 111 13.74 -1.13 22.51
C ASP A 111 13.89 -1.36 20.99
N ILE A 112 12.84 -1.07 20.22
CA ILE A 112 12.79 -1.29 18.77
C ILE A 112 13.38 -0.08 18.03
N GLN A 113 14.59 -0.25 17.51
CA GLN A 113 15.25 0.76 16.68
C GLN A 113 14.74 0.77 15.23
N GLU A 114 14.47 -0.42 14.68
CA GLU A 114 14.00 -0.59 13.30
C GLU A 114 13.05 -1.79 13.16
N LYS A 115 12.10 -1.69 12.23
CA LYS A 115 11.30 -2.83 11.74
C LYS A 115 11.03 -2.68 10.25
N ASN A 116 10.97 -3.82 9.57
CA ASN A 116 10.57 -3.88 8.18
C ASN A 116 9.05 -4.06 8.07
N LEU A 117 8.42 -3.31 7.18
CA LEU A 117 7.00 -3.37 6.88
C LEU A 117 6.81 -3.19 5.39
N TYR A 118 5.90 -3.94 4.79
CA TYR A 118 5.49 -3.66 3.42
C TYR A 118 4.00 -3.87 3.20
N ILE A 119 3.47 -3.06 2.29
CA ILE A 119 2.16 -3.24 1.67
C ILE A 119 2.41 -3.15 0.16
N GLU A 120 2.24 -4.26 -0.55
CA GLU A 120 2.42 -4.35 -2.01
C GLU A 120 1.05 -4.53 -2.65
N ALA A 121 0.71 -3.74 -3.67
CA ALA A 121 -0.46 -3.96 -4.52
C ALA A 121 -0.05 -4.46 -5.90
N VAL A 122 -0.77 -5.46 -6.41
CA VAL A 122 -0.59 -6.01 -7.76
C VAL A 122 -1.88 -5.78 -8.53
N PHE A 123 -1.75 -5.20 -9.71
CA PHE A 123 -2.85 -4.93 -10.62
C PHE A 123 -2.83 -5.88 -11.83
N GLU A 124 -3.98 -6.04 -12.47
CA GLU A 124 -4.14 -6.79 -13.72
C GLU A 124 -5.10 -6.06 -14.66
N ASP A 125 -5.03 -6.37 -15.95
CA ASP A 125 -5.92 -5.88 -17.00
C ASP A 125 -7.19 -6.73 -17.14
#